data_AF-A0A6P3X6B6-F1
#
_entry.id   AF-A0A6P3X6B6-F1
#
_cell.length_a   1.000
_cell.length_b   1.000
_cell.length_c   1.000
_cell.angle_alpha   90.00
_cell.angle_beta   90.00
_cell.angle_gamma   90.00
#
_symmetry.space_group_name_H-M   'P 1'
#
loop_
_entity.id
_entity.type
_entity.pdbx_description
1 polymer ?
#
loop_
_entity_poly.entity_id
_entity_poly.type
_entity_poly.pdbx_seq_one_letter_code
_entity_poly.pdbx_strand_id
1 'polypeptide(L)'
;MAHQYVTFKSTPLDNYNYFFNPNVCHVCKCTVESTLKTCILCDMISYCSEEHRILHRQQHEMICSAIIKVNQRKGIKNIGIMSIETWTKFQKENIQLIQSILCRDLEKYEKQMFLFAKSCYMCRKQVNLIGTCGECKSINICPEHSSTGNHECSMLRLCLTLDICNATWNNVPISTIPKEYLDFNGALNDMQSFIRRFCAVQIYNEGTVISWEPLDYIISEKLSGPMTLCNVLVREGLLIVQPIIRFIEIHIIAENAMDVLSLSAWEIVLHVFPPNTKLVIVTIGKKAPYIWIEFQVCEQCKQLHKALRYESHTMSYTNYTSRYGKIRPIIILVFHDEYEDDLLSVENLRTLQLIGCPVILTTKSINISFELTIRIKLILSFDTPLPYCIYKINKFSSRRPQRDIGSCSVFFSNTHLVVYDNLNTLSNAAQACSSVIRNV
;
A
#
# COMPACT_ATOMS: atom_id res chain seq x y z
N MET A 1 -10.05 48.96 16.77
CA MET A 1 -10.93 47.84 17.17
C MET A 1 -10.11 46.59 17.11
N ALA A 2 -9.90 45.94 18.26
CA ALA A 2 -9.09 44.73 18.36
C ALA A 2 -9.81 43.57 17.65
N HIS A 3 -9.19 43.03 16.60
CA HIS A 3 -9.62 41.76 16.04
C HIS A 3 -9.29 40.67 17.07
N GLN A 4 -10.31 40.23 17.81
CA GLN A 4 -10.26 38.99 18.58
C GLN A 4 -9.98 37.85 17.59
N TYR A 5 -8.75 37.37 17.58
CA TYR A 5 -8.40 36.08 17.00
C TYR A 5 -9.12 35.01 17.83
N VAL A 6 -10.30 34.62 17.38
CA VAL A 6 -10.92 33.38 17.83
C VAL A 6 -9.98 32.26 17.39
N THR A 7 -9.13 31.81 18.30
CA THR A 7 -8.37 30.59 18.14
C THR A 7 -9.40 29.47 18.14
N PHE A 8 -9.82 29.03 16.96
CA PHE A 8 -10.53 27.77 16.81
C PHE A 8 -9.63 26.68 17.38
N LYS A 9 -9.86 26.29 18.64
CA LYS A 9 -9.23 25.12 19.25
C LYS A 9 -9.79 23.92 18.51
N SER A 10 -9.06 23.49 17.47
CA SER A 10 -9.35 22.28 16.73
C SER A 10 -9.13 21.08 17.64
N THR A 11 -10.10 20.18 17.68
CA THR A 11 -10.01 18.96 18.49
C THR A 11 -8.96 18.01 17.91
N PRO A 12 -8.19 17.29 18.75
CA PRO A 12 -7.35 16.19 18.30
C PRO A 12 -8.13 15.17 17.48
N LEU A 13 -7.49 14.58 16.46
CA LEU A 13 -8.01 13.37 15.82
C LEU A 13 -7.68 12.14 16.68
N ASP A 14 -8.52 11.12 16.66
CA ASP A 14 -8.31 9.92 17.48
C ASP A 14 -7.08 9.11 17.05
N ASN A 15 -6.91 8.89 15.74
CA ASN A 15 -5.73 8.23 15.19
C ASN A 15 -4.84 9.21 14.41
N TYR A 16 -4.39 10.26 15.08
CA TYR A 16 -3.52 11.26 14.44
C TYR A 16 -2.18 10.69 13.95
N ASN A 17 -1.72 9.55 14.46
CA ASN A 17 -0.53 8.84 13.95
C ASN A 17 -0.76 8.01 12.69
N TYR A 18 -2.00 7.96 12.16
CA TYR A 18 -2.31 7.23 10.92
C TYR A 18 -1.42 7.66 9.74
N PHE A 19 -1.12 8.95 9.65
CA PHE A 19 -0.23 9.53 8.64
C PHE A 19 0.48 10.79 9.12
N PHE A 20 1.61 11.10 8.49
CA PHE A 20 2.37 12.33 8.70
C PHE A 20 2.33 13.24 7.48
N ASN A 21 2.14 14.55 7.68
CA ASN A 21 2.39 15.58 6.68
C ASN A 21 3.09 16.78 7.37
N PRO A 22 4.21 17.29 6.83
CA PRO A 22 5.02 18.32 7.51
C PRO A 22 4.33 19.68 7.63
N ASN A 23 3.30 19.93 6.82
CA ASN A 23 2.67 21.23 6.62
C ASN A 23 1.26 21.31 7.21
N VAL A 24 0.90 20.38 8.08
CA VAL A 24 -0.34 20.39 8.86
C VAL A 24 -0.02 20.11 10.31
N CYS A 25 -0.93 20.45 11.23
CA CYS A 25 -0.75 20.04 12.62
C CYS A 25 -0.77 18.52 12.71
N HIS A 26 0.22 17.90 13.33
CA HIS A 26 0.25 16.44 13.45
C HIS A 26 -0.96 15.88 14.18
N VAL A 27 -1.48 16.59 15.18
CA VAL A 27 -2.55 16.10 16.08
C VAL A 27 -3.95 16.32 15.52
N CYS A 28 -4.31 17.54 15.14
CA CYS A 28 -5.66 17.85 14.65
C CYS A 28 -5.76 17.95 13.12
N LYS A 29 -4.65 17.83 12.40
CA LYS A 29 -4.54 18.00 10.94
C LYS A 29 -5.00 19.35 10.39
N CYS A 30 -5.11 20.37 11.25
CA CYS A 30 -5.36 21.75 10.86
C CYS A 30 -4.29 22.25 9.87
N THR A 31 -4.72 22.96 8.84
CA THR A 31 -3.92 23.42 7.70
C THR A 31 -3.61 24.92 7.73
N VAL A 32 -3.99 25.63 8.80
CA VAL A 32 -3.79 27.08 8.94
C VAL A 32 -2.32 27.38 9.23
N GLU A 33 -1.58 27.70 8.18
CA GLU A 33 -0.12 27.86 8.21
C GLU A 33 0.38 28.86 9.26
N SER A 34 -0.32 29.98 9.47
CA SER A 34 0.06 31.01 10.45
C SER A 34 0.06 30.51 11.91
N THR A 35 -0.57 29.37 12.19
CA THR A 35 -0.61 28.78 13.53
C THR A 35 0.43 27.68 13.71
N LEU A 36 1.00 27.14 12.64
CA LEU A 36 1.87 25.98 12.69
C LEU A 36 3.27 26.35 13.16
N LYS A 37 3.71 25.69 14.24
CA LYS A 37 5.08 25.76 14.75
C LYS A 37 5.71 24.38 14.67
N THR A 38 6.91 24.32 14.12
CA THR A 38 7.69 23.07 14.11
C THR A 38 8.20 22.75 15.51
N CYS A 39 8.47 21.48 15.77
CA CYS A 39 9.12 21.03 16.99
C CYS A 39 10.48 21.73 17.12
N ILE A 40 10.67 22.52 18.17
CA ILE A 40 11.88 23.33 18.37
C ILE A 40 13.19 22.53 18.44
N LEU A 41 13.11 21.22 18.72
CA LEU A 41 14.28 20.35 18.83
C LEU A 41 14.61 19.67 17.50
N CYS A 42 13.64 18.94 16.93
CA CYS A 42 13.88 18.15 15.73
C CYS A 42 13.52 18.87 14.43
N ASP A 43 12.70 19.93 14.45
CA ASP A 43 12.24 20.70 13.28
C ASP A 43 11.56 19.86 12.16
N MET A 44 11.16 18.62 12.46
CA MET A 44 10.62 17.68 11.47
C MET A 44 9.08 17.59 11.46
N ILE A 45 8.42 18.08 12.50
CA ILE A 45 6.99 17.88 12.74
C ILE A 45 6.35 19.16 13.28
N SER A 46 5.11 19.42 12.88
CA SER A 46 4.42 20.70 13.12
C SER A 46 3.19 20.54 14.03
N TYR A 47 2.96 21.53 14.89
CA TYR A 47 1.79 21.62 15.78
C TYR A 47 1.16 23.00 15.68
N CYS A 48 -0.18 23.09 15.72
CA CYS A 48 -0.87 24.40 15.73
C CYS A 48 -0.91 25.05 17.11
N SER A 49 -0.58 24.31 18.17
CA SER A 49 -0.58 24.81 19.54
C SER A 49 0.36 24.01 20.45
N GLU A 50 0.67 24.58 21.60
CA GLU A 50 1.53 23.94 22.60
C GLU A 50 0.82 22.75 23.25
N GLU A 51 -0.50 22.81 23.42
CA GLU A 51 -1.31 21.71 23.93
C GLU A 51 -1.19 20.47 23.02
N HIS A 52 -1.26 20.64 21.70
CA HIS A 52 -1.07 19.54 20.75
C HIS A 52 0.37 18.99 20.76
N ARG A 53 1.37 19.86 20.96
CA ARG A 53 2.76 19.43 21.11
C ARG A 53 2.95 18.57 22.38
N ILE A 54 2.36 19.00 23.50
CA ILE A 54 2.41 18.28 24.78
C ILE A 54 1.66 16.95 24.66
N LEU A 55 0.48 16.92 24.03
CA LEU A 55 -0.29 15.70 23.83
C LEU A 55 0.51 14.63 23.08
N HIS A 56 1.19 15.01 22.00
CA HIS A 56 2.00 14.07 21.21
C HIS A 56 3.40 13.79 21.82
N ARG A 57 3.80 14.51 22.88
CA ARG A 57 5.18 14.45 23.40
C ARG A 57 5.64 13.03 23.72
N GLN A 58 4.81 12.25 24.43
CA GLN A 58 5.18 10.91 24.89
C GLN A 58 5.52 9.97 23.71
N GLN A 59 4.82 10.09 22.59
CA GLN A 59 5.06 9.28 21.39
C GLN A 59 6.25 9.83 20.58
N HIS A 60 6.46 11.15 20.56
CA HIS A 60 7.50 11.78 19.76
C HIS A 60 8.90 11.83 20.42
N GLU A 61 9.01 11.84 21.75
CA GLU A 61 10.24 12.18 22.48
C GLU A 61 11.44 11.28 22.12
N MET A 62 11.21 9.97 21.96
CA MET A 62 12.26 9.01 21.61
C MET A 62 12.84 9.30 20.22
N ILE A 63 11.99 9.39 19.19
CA ILE A 63 12.44 9.67 17.83
C ILE A 63 13.02 11.08 17.70
N CYS A 64 12.45 12.06 18.41
CA CYS A 64 12.98 13.42 18.48
C CYS A 64 14.45 13.42 18.93
N SER A 65 14.74 12.70 20.02
CA SER A 65 16.09 12.54 20.57
C SER A 65 17.05 11.87 19.59
N ALA A 66 16.60 10.83 18.88
CA ALA A 66 17.39 10.15 17.85
C ALA A 66 17.71 11.08 16.67
N ILE A 67 16.73 11.86 16.19
CA ILE A 67 16.92 12.84 15.12
C ILE A 67 17.97 13.89 15.50
N ILE A 68 17.94 14.39 16.75
CA ILE A 68 18.92 15.36 17.24
C ILE A 68 20.33 14.78 17.16
N LYS A 69 20.53 13.54 17.66
CA LYS A 69 21.82 12.84 17.63
C LYS A 69 22.34 12.64 16.21
N VAL A 70 21.47 12.23 15.28
CA VAL A 70 21.85 12.05 13.87
C VAL A 70 22.20 13.39 13.22
N ASN A 71 21.41 14.43 13.47
CA ASN A 71 21.64 15.75 12.91
C ASN A 71 22.96 16.38 13.40
N GLN A 72 23.31 16.21 14.68
CA GLN A 72 24.60 16.66 15.22
C GLN A 72 25.80 15.99 14.54
N ARG A 73 25.65 14.73 14.09
CA ARG A 73 26.73 13.95 13.47
C ARG A 73 26.84 14.16 11.95
N LYS A 74 25.70 14.25 11.26
CA LYS A 74 25.63 14.19 9.79
C LYS A 74 25.06 15.46 9.14
N GLY A 75 24.47 16.38 9.91
CA GLY A 75 23.84 17.58 9.35
C GLY A 75 22.62 17.28 8.46
N ILE A 76 21.81 16.28 8.82
CA ILE A 76 20.71 15.77 7.98
C ILE A 76 19.61 16.79 7.64
N LYS A 77 19.61 17.98 8.26
CA LYS A 77 18.64 19.05 7.99
C LYS A 77 19.14 20.14 7.04
N ASN A 78 20.45 20.20 6.79
CA ASN A 78 21.09 21.31 6.08
C ASN A 78 21.72 20.84 4.78
N ILE A 79 21.03 19.98 4.05
CA ILE A 79 21.55 19.41 2.82
C ILE A 79 21.11 20.26 1.65
N GLY A 80 22.06 20.51 0.76
CA GLY A 80 21.88 21.29 -0.45
C GLY A 80 20.99 20.59 -1.48
N ILE A 81 21.16 20.99 -2.74
CA ILE A 81 20.39 20.44 -3.86
C ILE A 81 20.75 18.96 -4.05
N MET A 82 19.75 18.11 -4.26
CA MET A 82 19.95 16.67 -4.49
C MET A 82 19.18 16.18 -5.72
N SER A 83 19.75 15.21 -6.44
CA SER A 83 19.00 14.42 -7.41
C SER A 83 18.00 13.53 -6.69
N ILE A 84 17.01 13.02 -7.43
CA ILE A 84 15.98 12.17 -6.83
C ILE A 84 16.55 10.87 -6.25
N GLU A 85 17.48 10.24 -6.96
CA GLU A 85 18.11 8.99 -6.52
C GLU A 85 18.91 9.19 -5.23
N THR A 86 19.66 10.30 -5.16
CA THR A 86 20.45 10.61 -3.96
C THR A 86 19.54 10.97 -2.79
N TRP A 87 18.43 11.67 -3.05
CA TRP A 87 17.41 11.99 -2.05
C TRP A 87 16.77 10.73 -1.48
N THR A 88 16.29 9.82 -2.32
CA THR A 88 15.67 8.56 -1.87
C THR A 88 16.66 7.71 -1.07
N LYS A 89 17.92 7.60 -1.52
CA LYS A 89 18.98 6.90 -0.79
C LYS A 89 19.23 7.53 0.58
N PHE A 90 19.35 8.85 0.63
CA PHE A 90 19.54 9.61 1.86
C PHE A 90 18.40 9.38 2.87
N GLN A 91 17.15 9.34 2.42
CA GLN A 91 15.99 9.04 3.26
C GLN A 91 16.08 7.62 3.86
N LYS A 92 16.37 6.61 3.02
CA LYS A 92 16.49 5.21 3.48
C LYS A 92 17.63 5.02 4.49
N GLU A 93 18.80 5.60 4.24
CA GLU A 93 19.94 5.52 5.16
C GLU A 93 19.66 6.16 6.52
N ASN A 94 18.92 7.29 6.54
CA ASN A 94 18.55 7.92 7.80
C ASN A 94 17.51 7.13 8.57
N ILE A 95 16.52 6.54 7.90
CA ILE A 95 15.55 5.65 8.53
C ILE A 95 16.28 4.48 9.22
N GLN A 96 17.20 3.80 8.51
CA GLN A 96 17.98 2.69 9.05
C GLN A 96 18.84 3.12 10.26
N LEU A 97 19.49 4.29 10.16
CA LEU A 97 20.30 4.81 11.25
C LEU A 97 19.46 5.13 12.50
N ILE A 98 18.28 5.72 12.31
CA ILE A 98 17.36 6.03 13.41
C ILE A 98 16.83 4.73 14.04
N GLN A 99 16.43 3.74 13.24
CA GLN A 99 16.02 2.42 13.74
C GLN A 99 17.14 1.77 14.58
N SER A 100 18.39 1.85 14.11
CA SER A 100 19.56 1.35 14.85
C SER A 100 19.76 2.06 16.19
N ILE A 101 19.56 3.39 16.25
CA ILE A 101 19.67 4.17 17.50
C ILE A 101 18.54 3.83 18.47
N LEU A 102 17.33 3.63 17.96
CA LEU A 102 16.15 3.33 18.77
C LEU A 102 16.05 1.86 19.17
N CYS A 103 16.83 0.97 18.54
CA CYS A 103 16.74 -0.48 18.69
C CYS A 103 15.33 -1.04 18.46
N ARG A 104 14.57 -0.39 17.58
CA ARG A 104 13.22 -0.81 17.17
C ARG A 104 12.92 -0.34 15.76
N ASP A 105 11.90 -0.96 15.17
CA ASP A 105 11.31 -0.41 13.95
C ASP A 105 10.64 0.93 14.20
N LEU A 106 10.66 1.76 13.16
CA LEU A 106 9.89 3.00 13.12
C LEU A 106 8.43 2.71 12.81
N GLU A 107 7.55 3.41 13.51
CA GLU A 107 6.13 3.47 13.18
C GLU A 107 5.93 4.11 11.80
N LYS A 108 4.76 3.87 11.20
CA LYS A 108 4.46 4.36 9.85
C LYS A 108 4.66 5.87 9.72
N TYR A 109 4.11 6.67 10.63
CA TYR A 109 4.25 8.12 10.59
C TYR A 109 5.70 8.57 10.83
N GLU A 110 6.46 7.84 11.64
CA GLU A 110 7.87 8.10 11.90
C GLU A 110 8.72 7.88 10.65
N LYS A 111 8.49 6.80 9.89
CA LYS A 111 9.10 6.62 8.56
C LYS A 111 8.73 7.77 7.63
N GLN A 112 7.45 8.14 7.61
CA GLN A 112 6.93 9.22 6.78
C GLN A 112 7.53 10.59 7.13
N MET A 113 8.00 10.84 8.36
CA MET A 113 8.73 12.06 8.71
C MET A 113 9.97 12.26 7.84
N PHE A 114 10.67 11.18 7.48
CA PHE A 114 11.84 11.24 6.60
C PHE A 114 11.45 11.21 5.12
N LEU A 115 10.51 10.34 4.76
CA LEU A 115 10.07 10.13 3.37
C LEU A 115 9.36 11.36 2.79
N PHE A 116 8.63 12.10 3.62
CA PHE A 116 7.91 13.31 3.27
C PHE A 116 8.43 14.52 4.06
N ALA A 117 9.73 14.52 4.37
CA ALA A 117 10.39 15.63 5.04
C ALA A 117 10.17 16.94 4.27
N LYS A 118 10.00 18.04 5.01
CA LYS A 118 9.80 19.37 4.44
C LYS A 118 11.01 19.72 3.56
N SER A 119 10.79 19.83 2.26
CA SER A 119 11.83 20.05 1.25
C SER A 119 11.23 20.72 0.01
N CYS A 120 12.05 21.46 -0.72
CA CYS A 120 11.64 22.09 -1.97
C CYS A 120 11.25 21.02 -2.99
N TYR A 121 10.08 21.19 -3.61
CA TYR A 121 9.54 20.31 -4.63
C TYR A 121 10.51 20.02 -5.79
N MET A 122 11.25 21.05 -6.23
CA MET A 122 12.10 20.96 -7.41
C MET A 122 13.52 20.52 -7.08
N CYS A 123 14.13 21.04 -6.00
CA CYS A 123 15.55 20.82 -5.71
C CYS A 123 15.86 20.07 -4.41
N ARG A 124 14.83 19.69 -3.64
CA ARG A 124 14.95 18.92 -2.38
C ARG A 124 15.74 19.58 -1.25
N LYS A 125 16.18 20.83 -1.45
CA LYS A 125 16.74 21.69 -0.40
C LYS A 125 15.73 21.81 0.76
N GLN A 126 16.21 21.66 1.99
CA GLN A 126 15.36 21.70 3.19
C GLN A 126 15.42 23.04 3.93
N VAL A 127 16.40 23.88 3.60
CA VAL A 127 16.64 25.17 4.27
C VAL A 127 16.06 26.33 3.47
N ASN A 128 15.70 27.41 4.18
CA ASN A 128 15.17 28.65 3.62
C ASN A 128 13.93 28.46 2.73
N LEU A 129 13.05 27.52 3.07
CA LEU A 129 11.79 27.34 2.36
C LEU A 129 10.88 28.56 2.59
N ILE A 130 10.30 29.09 1.51
CA ILE A 130 9.55 30.37 1.54
C ILE A 130 8.04 30.18 1.49
N GLY A 131 7.55 28.96 1.23
CA GLY A 131 6.11 28.74 1.13
C GLY A 131 5.74 27.27 0.94
N THR A 132 4.47 27.01 1.20
CA THR A 132 3.78 25.73 0.94
C THR A 132 2.67 25.99 -0.08
N CYS A 133 2.34 24.99 -0.92
CA CYS A 133 1.17 25.10 -1.78
C CYS A 133 -0.11 25.24 -0.94
N GLY A 134 -0.85 26.33 -1.16
CA GLY A 134 -2.05 26.67 -0.40
C GLY A 134 -3.16 25.61 -0.45
N GLU A 135 -3.25 24.89 -1.57
CA GLU A 135 -4.32 23.93 -1.87
C GLU A 135 -4.03 22.52 -1.37
N CYS A 136 -2.91 21.91 -1.79
CA CYS A 136 -2.63 20.50 -1.51
C CYS A 136 -1.84 20.27 -0.21
N LYS A 137 -1.24 21.33 0.35
CA LYS A 137 -0.34 21.30 1.53
C LYS A 137 0.81 20.30 1.46
N SER A 138 1.09 19.70 0.30
CA SER A 138 2.06 18.60 0.17
C SER A 138 3.40 19.06 -0.42
N ILE A 139 3.42 20.27 -1.00
CA ILE A 139 4.54 20.81 -1.78
C ILE A 139 5.10 22.05 -1.08
N ASN A 140 6.42 22.15 -0.99
CA ASN A 140 7.12 23.34 -0.49
C ASN A 140 8.02 23.94 -1.58
N ILE A 141 8.28 25.24 -1.47
CA ILE A 141 9.11 25.99 -2.42
C ILE A 141 10.25 26.74 -1.71
N CYS A 142 11.34 26.99 -2.43
CA CYS A 142 12.49 27.77 -1.98
C CYS A 142 12.64 29.04 -2.84
N PRO A 143 13.48 30.02 -2.46
CA PRO A 143 13.65 31.28 -3.19
C PRO A 143 14.05 31.08 -4.65
N GLU A 144 14.85 30.06 -4.93
CA GLU A 144 15.30 29.69 -6.27
C GLU A 144 14.17 29.09 -7.13
N HIS A 145 13.07 28.67 -6.49
CA HIS A 145 11.96 27.95 -7.11
C HIS A 145 10.62 28.56 -6.65
N SER A 146 10.41 29.83 -6.96
CA SER A 146 9.27 30.64 -6.48
C SER A 146 7.89 30.23 -7.03
N SER A 147 7.83 29.38 -8.05
CA SER A 147 6.60 28.79 -8.56
C SER A 147 6.46 27.35 -8.10
N THR A 148 5.27 26.95 -7.67
CA THR A 148 4.95 25.55 -7.35
C THR A 148 4.94 24.64 -8.58
N GLY A 149 5.11 25.20 -9.79
CA GLY A 149 5.02 24.50 -11.07
C GLY A 149 3.67 23.82 -11.29
N ASN A 150 3.57 23.07 -12.39
CA ASN A 150 2.46 22.15 -12.64
C ASN A 150 2.73 20.83 -11.91
N HIS A 151 2.36 20.78 -10.62
CA HIS A 151 2.31 19.52 -9.87
C HIS A 151 0.87 18.98 -9.86
N GLU A 152 0.69 17.71 -9.51
CA GLU A 152 -0.63 17.05 -9.41
C GLU A 152 -1.43 17.53 -8.18
N CYS A 153 -1.68 18.84 -8.10
CA CYS A 153 -2.23 19.52 -6.94
C CYS A 153 -3.57 18.93 -6.49
N SER A 154 -4.48 18.68 -7.43
CA SER A 154 -5.80 18.11 -7.16
C SER A 154 -5.71 16.71 -6.56
N MET A 155 -4.80 15.87 -7.05
CA MET A 155 -4.60 14.51 -6.55
C MET A 155 -3.91 14.49 -5.19
N LEU A 156 -2.92 15.35 -4.97
CA LEU A 156 -2.29 15.50 -3.66
C LEU A 156 -3.26 16.05 -2.61
N ARG A 157 -4.12 17.00 -3.00
CA ARG A 157 -5.20 17.51 -2.13
C ARG A 157 -6.17 16.39 -1.79
N LEU A 158 -6.61 15.61 -2.79
CA LEU A 158 -7.47 14.45 -2.58
C LEU A 158 -6.80 13.43 -1.65
N CYS A 159 -5.53 13.09 -1.88
CA CYS A 159 -4.75 12.19 -1.03
C CYS A 159 -4.74 12.66 0.43
N LEU A 160 -4.47 13.94 0.68
CA LEU A 160 -4.48 14.51 2.03
C LEU A 160 -5.87 14.44 2.66
N THR A 161 -6.92 14.78 1.92
CA THR A 161 -8.31 14.68 2.40
C THR A 161 -8.66 13.24 2.78
N LEU A 162 -8.32 12.26 1.93
CA LEU A 162 -8.58 10.85 2.20
C LEU A 162 -7.77 10.33 3.40
N ASP A 163 -6.52 10.78 3.57
CA ASP A 163 -5.69 10.46 4.74
C ASP A 163 -6.31 11.02 6.04
N ILE A 164 -6.85 12.24 6.00
CA ILE A 164 -7.58 12.85 7.13
C ILE A 164 -8.86 12.06 7.43
N CYS A 165 -9.69 11.78 6.41
CA CYS A 165 -10.89 10.97 6.57
C CYS A 165 -10.58 9.61 7.19
N ASN A 166 -9.54 8.91 6.72
CA ASN A 166 -9.20 7.61 7.29
C ASN A 166 -8.64 7.70 8.72
N ALA A 167 -7.92 8.78 9.05
CA ALA A 167 -7.51 9.05 10.42
C ALA A 167 -8.70 9.30 11.37
N THR A 168 -9.80 9.87 10.85
CA THR A 168 -11.05 10.07 11.61
C THR A 168 -11.90 8.81 11.73
N TRP A 169 -11.90 7.94 10.71
CA TRP A 169 -12.81 6.80 10.61
C TRP A 169 -12.41 5.57 11.41
N ASN A 170 -11.22 5.51 12.00
CA ASN A 170 -10.88 4.39 12.89
C ASN A 170 -11.79 4.26 14.12
N ASN A 171 -12.70 5.21 14.36
CA ASN A 171 -13.78 5.14 15.34
C ASN A 171 -15.13 4.65 14.79
N VAL A 172 -15.31 4.55 13.47
CA VAL A 172 -16.48 3.92 12.85
C VAL A 172 -16.12 2.45 12.61
N PRO A 173 -16.77 1.49 13.27
CA PRO A 173 -16.46 0.08 13.13
C PRO A 173 -17.03 -0.46 11.82
N ILE A 174 -16.54 0.02 10.67
CA ILE A 174 -16.68 -0.74 9.43
C ILE A 174 -15.70 -1.90 9.55
N SER A 175 -16.10 -2.93 10.29
CA SER A 175 -15.31 -4.15 10.46
C SER A 175 -15.27 -4.96 9.17
N THR A 176 -16.23 -4.74 8.26
CA THR A 176 -16.39 -5.50 7.03
C THR A 176 -16.82 -4.61 5.88
N ILE A 177 -16.35 -4.91 4.67
CA ILE A 177 -16.82 -4.28 3.44
C ILE A 177 -18.35 -4.43 3.36
N PRO A 178 -19.10 -3.36 3.06
CA PRO A 178 -20.54 -3.45 2.94
C PRO A 178 -20.92 -4.50 1.87
N LYS A 179 -21.94 -5.31 2.16
CA LYS A 179 -22.28 -6.50 1.36
C LYS A 179 -22.60 -6.16 -0.09
N GLU A 180 -23.08 -4.94 -0.35
CA GLU A 180 -23.37 -4.42 -1.69
C GLU A 180 -22.09 -4.46 -2.55
N TYR A 181 -20.94 -4.09 -1.99
CA TYR A 181 -19.65 -4.11 -2.68
C TYR A 181 -19.04 -5.51 -2.83
N LEU A 182 -19.65 -6.53 -2.23
CA LEU A 182 -19.24 -7.94 -2.39
C LEU A 182 -20.04 -8.66 -3.49
N ASP A 183 -21.04 -8.00 -4.08
CA ASP A 183 -21.80 -8.55 -5.21
C ASP A 183 -20.94 -8.66 -6.48
N PHE A 184 -20.46 -9.88 -6.71
CA PHE A 184 -19.64 -10.27 -7.84
C PHE A 184 -20.49 -10.98 -8.89
N ASN A 185 -21.02 -10.23 -9.84
CA ASN A 185 -21.88 -10.75 -10.91
C ASN A 185 -21.10 -11.32 -12.12
N GLY A 186 -19.79 -11.58 -11.98
CA GLY A 186 -18.95 -12.19 -13.02
C GLY A 186 -18.57 -11.29 -14.21
N ALA A 187 -19.27 -10.17 -14.43
CA ALA A 187 -18.94 -9.18 -15.45
C ALA A 187 -17.81 -8.25 -14.96
N LEU A 188 -16.61 -8.81 -14.89
CA LEU A 188 -15.39 -8.09 -14.52
C LEU A 188 -15.04 -7.03 -15.57
N ASN A 189 -15.32 -5.75 -15.35
CA ASN A 189 -14.83 -4.70 -16.26
C ASN A 189 -13.51 -4.11 -15.74
N ASP A 190 -13.61 -3.16 -14.82
CA ASP A 190 -12.51 -2.44 -14.21
C ASP A 190 -12.97 -1.85 -12.85
N MET A 191 -12.03 -1.43 -12.01
CA MET A 191 -12.32 -0.90 -10.66
C MET A 191 -13.25 0.30 -10.69
N GLN A 192 -13.11 1.18 -11.68
CA GLN A 192 -13.92 2.40 -11.75
C GLN A 192 -15.37 2.06 -12.07
N SER A 193 -15.59 1.24 -13.10
CA SER A 193 -16.92 0.73 -13.46
C SER A 193 -17.56 -0.05 -12.32
N PHE A 194 -16.77 -0.83 -11.56
CA PHE A 194 -17.26 -1.61 -10.43
C PHE A 194 -17.81 -0.73 -9.30
N ILE A 195 -17.01 0.24 -8.83
CA ILE A 195 -17.38 1.14 -7.73
C ILE A 195 -18.54 2.06 -8.12
N ARG A 196 -18.57 2.53 -9.38
CA ARG A 196 -19.65 3.37 -9.91
C ARG A 196 -21.05 2.75 -9.80
N ARG A 197 -21.17 1.42 -9.68
CA ARG A 197 -22.46 0.75 -9.46
C ARG A 197 -23.11 1.12 -8.13
N PHE A 198 -22.32 1.58 -7.17
CA PHE A 198 -22.74 1.85 -5.80
C PHE A 198 -22.69 3.35 -5.45
N CYS A 199 -22.04 4.17 -6.28
CA CYS A 199 -22.03 5.61 -6.09
C CYS A 199 -23.42 6.22 -6.30
N ALA A 200 -23.77 7.22 -5.48
CA ALA A 200 -24.97 8.02 -5.70
C ALA A 200 -24.88 8.78 -7.03
N VAL A 201 -25.94 8.71 -7.84
CA VAL A 201 -26.04 9.50 -9.08
C VAL A 201 -26.59 10.87 -8.71
N GLN A 202 -25.79 11.92 -8.88
CA GLN A 202 -26.28 13.30 -8.81
C GLN A 202 -26.63 13.80 -10.22
N ILE A 203 -27.88 14.22 -10.39
CA ILE A 203 -28.37 14.82 -11.64
C ILE A 203 -28.22 16.34 -11.50
N TYR A 204 -27.37 16.93 -12.34
CA TYR A 204 -27.35 18.38 -12.55
C TYR A 204 -27.98 18.70 -13.89
N ASN A 205 -28.50 19.93 -14.04
CA ASN A 205 -29.32 20.37 -15.17
C ASN A 205 -28.66 20.30 -16.57
N GLU A 206 -27.43 19.77 -16.70
CA GLU A 206 -26.77 19.48 -17.99
C GLU A 206 -25.86 18.22 -17.94
N GLY A 207 -26.08 17.28 -17.01
CA GLY A 207 -25.35 16.00 -16.99
C GLY A 207 -25.36 15.24 -15.66
N THR A 208 -25.10 13.93 -15.74
CA THR A 208 -24.83 13.08 -14.57
C THR A 208 -23.38 13.21 -14.15
N VAL A 209 -23.11 13.78 -12.98
CA VAL A 209 -21.77 13.79 -12.36
C VAL A 209 -21.76 12.72 -11.28
N ILE A 210 -20.90 11.71 -11.45
CA ILE A 210 -20.66 10.71 -10.41
C ILE A 210 -19.50 11.22 -9.55
N SER A 211 -19.80 11.67 -8.33
CA SER A 211 -18.80 11.98 -7.31
C SER A 211 -18.57 10.78 -6.41
N TRP A 212 -17.31 10.40 -6.23
CA TRP A 212 -16.94 9.37 -5.27
C TRP A 212 -16.86 9.98 -3.88
N GLU A 213 -17.49 9.31 -2.92
CA GLU A 213 -17.31 9.64 -1.51
C GLU A 213 -15.95 9.11 -1.03
N PRO A 214 -15.38 9.62 0.08
CA PRO A 214 -14.09 9.13 0.58
C PRO A 214 -14.09 7.62 0.85
N LEU A 215 -15.24 7.01 1.14
CA LEU A 215 -15.39 5.58 1.41
C LEU A 215 -15.21 4.75 0.13
N ASP A 216 -15.69 5.26 -1.01
CA ASP A 216 -15.54 4.60 -2.32
C ASP A 216 -14.06 4.42 -2.69
N TYR A 217 -13.24 5.43 -2.41
CA TYR A 217 -11.79 5.36 -2.60
C TYR A 217 -11.15 4.30 -1.69
N ILE A 218 -11.50 4.27 -0.41
CA ILE A 218 -10.98 3.25 0.53
C ILE A 218 -11.39 1.85 0.12
N ILE A 219 -12.67 1.65 -0.24
CA ILE A 219 -13.15 0.35 -0.72
C ILE A 219 -12.42 -0.07 -2.00
N SER A 220 -12.15 0.87 -2.93
CA SER A 220 -11.37 0.56 -4.13
C SER A 220 -9.94 0.08 -3.82
N GLU A 221 -9.32 0.62 -2.76
CA GLU A 221 -8.01 0.16 -2.28
C GLU A 221 -8.11 -1.26 -1.72
N LYS A 222 -9.10 -1.52 -0.86
CA LYS A 222 -9.28 -2.82 -0.20
C LYS A 222 -9.66 -3.94 -1.17
N LEU A 223 -10.47 -3.63 -2.18
CA LEU A 223 -10.88 -4.59 -3.21
C LEU A 223 -9.79 -4.84 -4.25
N SER A 224 -8.79 -3.96 -4.39
CA SER A 224 -7.81 -4.04 -5.47
C SER A 224 -7.10 -5.39 -5.53
N GLY A 225 -6.55 -5.87 -4.42
CA GLY A 225 -5.87 -7.18 -4.35
C GLY A 225 -6.80 -8.36 -4.70
N PRO A 226 -7.91 -8.55 -3.96
CA PRO A 226 -8.89 -9.60 -4.24
C PRO A 226 -9.43 -9.60 -5.68
N MET A 227 -9.80 -8.44 -6.22
CA MET A 227 -10.33 -8.34 -7.59
C MET A 227 -9.28 -8.59 -8.65
N THR A 228 -8.03 -8.19 -8.40
CA THR A 228 -6.90 -8.55 -9.28
C THR A 228 -6.76 -10.06 -9.36
N LEU A 229 -6.83 -10.75 -8.23
CA LEU A 229 -6.80 -12.21 -8.21
C LEU A 229 -8.00 -12.80 -8.95
N CYS A 230 -9.23 -12.36 -8.70
CA CYS A 230 -10.41 -12.85 -9.41
C CYS A 230 -10.24 -12.70 -10.93
N ASN A 231 -9.73 -11.56 -11.38
CA ASN A 231 -9.46 -11.31 -12.79
C ASN A 231 -8.44 -12.29 -13.37
N VAL A 232 -7.35 -12.58 -12.65
CA VAL A 232 -6.35 -13.56 -13.09
C VAL A 232 -6.95 -14.98 -13.11
N LEU A 233 -7.65 -15.38 -12.06
CA LEU A 233 -8.27 -16.71 -11.95
C LEU A 233 -9.29 -16.97 -13.07
N VAL A 234 -10.17 -16.00 -13.34
CA VAL A 234 -11.26 -16.13 -14.32
C VAL A 234 -10.77 -15.93 -15.75
N ARG A 235 -10.03 -14.84 -16.04
CA ARG A 235 -9.71 -14.46 -17.42
C ARG A 235 -8.46 -15.13 -17.98
N GLU A 236 -7.48 -15.44 -17.13
CA GLU A 236 -6.23 -16.07 -17.56
C GLU A 236 -6.27 -17.60 -17.41
N GLY A 237 -7.42 -18.17 -17.02
CA GLY A 237 -7.65 -19.62 -17.02
C GLY A 237 -6.86 -20.39 -15.96
N LEU A 238 -6.40 -19.73 -14.89
CA LEU A 238 -5.70 -20.39 -13.78
C LEU A 238 -6.63 -21.16 -12.83
N LEU A 239 -7.96 -21.01 -12.96
CA LEU A 239 -8.90 -21.95 -12.36
C LEU A 239 -8.75 -23.30 -13.05
N ILE A 240 -7.83 -24.11 -12.52
CA ILE A 240 -7.77 -25.51 -12.88
C ILE A 240 -9.14 -26.08 -12.50
N VAL A 241 -9.88 -26.60 -13.48
CA VAL A 241 -11.08 -27.41 -13.30
C VAL A 241 -10.63 -28.72 -12.63
N GLN A 242 -10.17 -28.66 -11.39
CA GLN A 242 -9.92 -29.82 -10.56
C GLN A 242 -11.22 -30.11 -9.81
N PRO A 243 -11.95 -31.20 -10.11
CA PRO A 243 -13.31 -31.40 -9.63
C PRO A 243 -13.45 -31.64 -8.11
N ILE A 244 -12.35 -31.57 -7.33
CA ILE A 244 -12.29 -32.23 -6.01
C ILE A 244 -11.71 -31.32 -4.90
N ILE A 245 -11.08 -30.19 -5.22
CA ILE A 245 -10.45 -29.36 -4.17
C ILE A 245 -11.52 -28.52 -3.46
N ARG A 246 -12.00 -29.04 -2.32
CA ARG A 246 -12.86 -28.31 -1.38
C ARG A 246 -12.07 -27.37 -0.45
N PHE A 247 -10.74 -27.48 -0.40
CA PHE A 247 -9.89 -26.69 0.47
C PHE A 247 -8.86 -25.93 -0.36
N ILE A 248 -8.99 -24.61 -0.40
CA ILE A 248 -8.19 -23.73 -1.24
C ILE A 248 -7.37 -22.81 -0.34
N GLU A 249 -6.05 -22.83 -0.51
CA GLU A 249 -5.13 -22.01 0.25
C GLU A 249 -4.40 -21.03 -0.67
N ILE A 250 -4.39 -19.75 -0.28
CA ILE A 250 -3.75 -18.66 -0.98
C ILE A 250 -2.74 -18.02 -0.03
N HIS A 251 -1.48 -17.94 -0.47
CA HIS A 251 -0.44 -17.26 0.30
C HIS A 251 -0.28 -15.82 -0.17
N ILE A 252 -0.16 -14.90 0.78
CA ILE A 252 0.19 -13.50 0.56
C ILE A 252 1.49 -13.23 1.29
N ILE A 253 2.52 -12.84 0.56
CA ILE A 253 3.79 -12.38 1.15
C ILE A 253 3.69 -10.87 1.32
N ALA A 254 3.65 -10.42 2.57
CA ALA A 254 3.57 -9.02 2.98
C ALA A 254 4.32 -8.85 4.31
N GLU A 255 4.96 -7.71 4.60
CA GLU A 255 5.69 -7.54 5.87
C GLU A 255 4.72 -7.50 7.06
N ASN A 256 3.56 -6.88 6.87
CA ASN A 256 2.52 -6.67 7.88
C ASN A 256 1.24 -7.48 7.61
N ALA A 257 0.46 -7.74 8.65
CA ALA A 257 -0.87 -8.31 8.50
C ALA A 257 -1.84 -7.27 7.91
N MET A 258 -2.85 -7.75 7.20
CA MET A 258 -3.93 -6.90 6.69
C MET A 258 -4.89 -6.50 7.82
N ASP A 259 -5.45 -5.30 7.74
CA ASP A 259 -6.54 -4.89 8.62
C ASP A 259 -7.84 -5.68 8.34
N VAL A 260 -8.73 -5.77 9.33
CA VAL A 260 -9.96 -6.59 9.25
C VAL A 260 -10.86 -6.19 8.07
N LEU A 261 -10.93 -4.89 7.75
CA LEU A 261 -11.69 -4.39 6.61
C LEU A 261 -11.11 -4.94 5.30
N SER A 262 -9.79 -4.87 5.12
CA SER A 262 -9.09 -5.47 3.98
C SER A 262 -9.30 -6.98 3.89
N LEU A 263 -9.34 -7.68 5.03
CA LEU A 263 -9.58 -9.13 5.07
C LEU A 263 -10.98 -9.51 4.61
N SER A 264 -12.00 -8.75 5.01
CA SER A 264 -13.38 -9.01 4.59
C SER A 264 -13.58 -8.87 3.07
N ALA A 265 -12.75 -8.06 2.39
CA ALA A 265 -12.79 -7.92 0.93
C ALA A 265 -12.49 -9.23 0.18
N TRP A 266 -11.78 -10.19 0.82
CA TRP A 266 -11.43 -11.48 0.22
C TRP A 266 -12.61 -12.42 0.01
N GLU A 267 -13.78 -12.12 0.59
CA GLU A 267 -15.01 -12.85 0.28
C GLU A 267 -15.34 -12.80 -1.22
N ILE A 268 -14.96 -11.73 -1.92
CA ILE A 268 -15.19 -11.63 -3.37
C ILE A 268 -14.48 -12.75 -4.17
N VAL A 269 -13.36 -13.26 -3.65
CA VAL A 269 -12.64 -14.39 -4.25
C VAL A 269 -13.40 -15.70 -4.03
N LEU A 270 -14.06 -15.83 -2.87
CA LEU A 270 -14.89 -16.99 -2.54
C LEU A 270 -16.06 -17.16 -3.52
N HIS A 271 -16.58 -16.06 -4.07
CA HIS A 271 -17.63 -16.10 -5.09
C HIS A 271 -17.19 -16.76 -6.40
N VAL A 272 -15.90 -16.74 -6.72
CA VAL A 272 -15.34 -17.35 -7.96
C VAL A 272 -15.32 -18.88 -7.88
N PHE A 273 -15.24 -19.45 -6.67
CA PHE A 273 -15.09 -20.89 -6.48
C PHE A 273 -16.42 -21.66 -6.47
N PRO A 274 -16.41 -22.99 -6.72
CA PRO A 274 -17.63 -23.80 -6.69
C PRO A 274 -18.24 -23.93 -5.28
N PRO A 275 -19.46 -24.48 -5.16
CA PRO A 275 -20.07 -24.79 -3.86
C PRO A 275 -19.22 -25.73 -3.02
N ASN A 276 -19.35 -25.65 -1.70
CA ASN A 276 -18.59 -26.42 -0.70
C ASN A 276 -17.09 -26.09 -0.60
N THR A 277 -16.65 -24.94 -1.11
CA THR A 277 -15.27 -24.47 -1.00
C THR A 277 -14.99 -23.82 0.37
N LYS A 278 -13.89 -24.23 0.99
CA LYS A 278 -13.24 -23.55 2.12
C LYS A 278 -12.02 -22.81 1.59
N LEU A 279 -12.03 -21.50 1.68
CA LEU A 279 -10.93 -20.63 1.28
C LEU A 279 -10.14 -20.19 2.52
N VAL A 280 -8.83 -20.41 2.51
CA VAL A 280 -7.90 -19.96 3.53
C VAL A 280 -6.94 -18.96 2.91
N ILE A 281 -6.95 -17.73 3.43
CA ILE A 281 -5.99 -16.68 3.08
C ILE A 281 -4.91 -16.67 4.15
N VAL A 282 -3.67 -16.93 3.77
CA VAL A 282 -2.51 -16.95 4.69
C VAL A 282 -1.59 -15.78 4.38
N THR A 283 -1.41 -14.85 5.32
CA THR A 283 -0.38 -13.80 5.21
C THR A 283 0.89 -14.21 5.94
N ILE A 284 2.02 -14.19 5.24
CA ILE A 284 3.32 -14.52 5.82
C ILE A 284 4.22 -13.29 5.78
N GLY A 285 4.64 -12.83 6.96
CA GLY A 285 5.39 -11.59 7.10
C GLY A 285 6.20 -11.52 8.38
N LYS A 286 7.37 -10.87 8.35
CA LYS A 286 8.24 -10.71 9.53
C LYS A 286 7.58 -9.88 10.66
N LYS A 287 6.60 -9.04 10.33
CA LYS A 287 5.91 -8.12 11.27
C LYS A 287 4.40 -8.38 11.35
N ALA A 288 3.90 -9.39 10.64
CA ALA A 288 2.50 -9.78 10.72
C ALA A 288 2.27 -10.51 12.05
N PRO A 289 1.52 -9.97 13.03
CA PRO A 289 1.21 -10.72 14.25
C PRO A 289 0.48 -12.02 13.92
N TYR A 290 0.50 -13.00 14.81
CA TYR A 290 -0.32 -14.20 14.63
C TYR A 290 -1.81 -13.84 14.77
N ILE A 291 -2.57 -14.01 13.70
CA ILE A 291 -4.00 -13.77 13.65
C ILE A 291 -4.66 -15.04 13.11
N TRP A 292 -5.80 -15.37 13.70
CA TRP A 292 -6.67 -16.44 13.23
C TRP A 292 -8.11 -15.93 13.28
N ILE A 293 -8.77 -15.85 12.12
CA ILE A 293 -10.14 -15.32 12.01
C ILE A 293 -10.94 -16.18 11.04
N GLU A 294 -12.15 -16.55 11.44
CA GLU A 294 -13.16 -17.13 10.55
C GLU A 294 -14.24 -16.07 10.28
N PHE A 295 -14.48 -15.76 9.00
CA PHE A 295 -15.39 -14.70 8.60
C PHE A 295 -16.82 -15.21 8.45
N GLN A 296 -17.79 -14.39 8.88
CA GLN A 296 -19.19 -14.58 8.54
C GLN A 296 -19.43 -14.15 7.10
N VAL A 297 -19.53 -15.12 6.20
CA VAL A 297 -19.79 -14.89 4.77
C VAL A 297 -21.24 -14.46 4.51
N CYS A 298 -21.52 -13.92 3.34
CA CYS A 298 -22.83 -13.52 2.88
C CYS A 298 -23.79 -14.71 2.70
N GLU A 299 -25.07 -14.42 2.57
CA GLU A 299 -26.12 -15.45 2.48
C GLU A 299 -25.95 -16.35 1.24
N GLN A 300 -25.47 -15.81 0.11
CA GLN A 300 -25.18 -16.61 -1.07
C GLN A 300 -24.05 -17.63 -0.81
N CYS A 301 -22.95 -17.20 -0.17
CA CYS A 301 -21.87 -18.11 0.21
C CYS A 301 -22.32 -19.16 1.23
N LYS A 302 -23.16 -18.78 2.21
CA LYS A 302 -23.74 -19.72 3.19
C LYS A 302 -24.60 -20.79 2.52
N GLN A 303 -25.48 -20.40 1.60
CA GLN A 303 -26.34 -21.31 0.84
C GLN A 303 -25.53 -22.30 -0.01
N LEU A 304 -24.39 -21.85 -0.53
CA LEU A 304 -23.45 -22.68 -1.28
C LEU A 304 -22.46 -23.44 -0.39
N HIS A 305 -22.65 -23.44 0.94
CA HIS A 305 -21.79 -24.09 1.93
C HIS A 305 -20.30 -23.71 1.85
N LYS A 306 -20.03 -22.44 1.54
CA LYS A 306 -18.68 -21.91 1.44
C LYS A 306 -18.21 -21.31 2.77
N ALA A 307 -16.90 -21.34 3.02
CA ALA A 307 -16.29 -20.75 4.22
C ALA A 307 -15.03 -19.95 3.89
N LEU A 308 -14.79 -18.87 4.64
CA LEU A 308 -13.61 -18.02 4.53
C LEU A 308 -12.86 -17.97 5.87
N ARG A 309 -11.58 -18.31 5.84
CA ARG A 309 -10.66 -18.25 6.99
C ARG A 309 -9.43 -17.44 6.64
N TYR A 310 -8.91 -16.76 7.64
CA TYR A 310 -7.67 -16.00 7.57
C TYR A 310 -6.67 -16.46 8.63
N GLU A 311 -5.41 -16.54 8.23
CA GLU A 311 -4.28 -16.83 9.09
C GLU A 311 -3.13 -15.87 8.79
N SER A 312 -2.39 -15.46 9.82
CA SER A 312 -1.13 -14.76 9.62
C SER A 312 -0.02 -15.30 10.50
N HIS A 313 1.20 -15.25 9.97
CA HIS A 313 2.37 -15.82 10.62
C HIS A 313 3.54 -14.83 10.63
N THR A 314 4.06 -14.58 11.84
CA THR A 314 5.22 -13.70 12.10
C THR A 314 6.54 -14.38 11.76
N MET A 315 6.86 -14.54 10.48
CA MET A 315 8.09 -15.18 10.02
C MET A 315 8.40 -14.87 8.55
N SER A 316 9.60 -15.26 8.10
CA SER A 316 9.91 -15.27 6.67
C SER A 316 9.13 -16.37 5.95
N TYR A 317 8.94 -16.20 4.64
CA TYR A 317 8.26 -17.21 3.82
C TYR A 317 9.04 -18.54 3.80
N THR A 318 10.37 -18.48 3.75
CA THR A 318 11.25 -19.65 3.88
C THR A 318 10.97 -20.41 5.19
N ASN A 319 10.96 -19.72 6.33
CA ASN A 319 10.72 -20.37 7.63
C ASN A 319 9.32 -20.98 7.74
N TYR A 320 8.30 -20.31 7.17
CA TYR A 320 6.94 -20.84 7.11
C TYR A 320 6.91 -22.20 6.40
N THR A 321 7.51 -22.28 5.20
CA THR A 321 7.53 -23.50 4.39
C THR A 321 8.34 -24.63 5.03
N SER A 322 9.40 -24.31 5.78
CA SER A 322 10.17 -25.29 6.53
C SER A 322 9.39 -25.84 7.73
N ARG A 323 8.60 -25.01 8.41
CA ARG A 323 7.89 -25.37 9.66
C ARG A 323 6.59 -26.12 9.42
N TYR A 324 5.76 -25.64 8.48
CA TYR A 324 4.43 -26.21 8.22
C TYR A 324 4.44 -27.25 7.10
N GLY A 325 5.62 -27.57 6.57
CA GLY A 325 5.78 -28.43 5.41
C GLY A 325 5.42 -27.73 4.10
N LYS A 326 5.60 -28.43 2.99
CA LYS A 326 5.23 -27.94 1.65
C LYS A 326 3.72 -28.04 1.41
N ILE A 327 2.91 -27.32 2.20
CA ILE A 327 1.54 -27.03 1.77
C ILE A 327 1.66 -26.24 0.47
N ARG A 328 1.07 -26.77 -0.60
CA ARG A 328 1.14 -26.17 -1.93
C ARG A 328 -0.08 -25.26 -2.09
N PRO A 329 0.07 -23.92 -1.96
CA PRO A 329 -1.05 -23.01 -2.21
C PRO A 329 -1.44 -23.08 -3.69
N ILE A 330 -2.67 -22.71 -4.02
CA ILE A 330 -3.07 -22.62 -5.43
C ILE A 330 -2.34 -21.49 -6.16
N ILE A 331 -2.00 -20.42 -5.43
CA ILE A 331 -1.36 -19.22 -5.95
C ILE A 331 -0.68 -18.46 -4.81
N ILE A 332 0.38 -17.74 -5.14
CA ILE A 332 1.11 -16.88 -4.23
C ILE A 332 1.01 -15.44 -4.73
N LEU A 333 0.61 -14.52 -3.86
CA LEU A 333 0.47 -13.12 -4.14
C LEU A 333 1.57 -12.33 -3.45
N VAL A 334 2.17 -11.39 -4.17
CA VAL A 334 3.10 -10.41 -3.63
C VAL A 334 2.63 -9.03 -4.07
N PHE A 335 2.18 -8.24 -3.11
CA PHE A 335 1.84 -6.84 -3.33
C PHE A 335 3.11 -6.02 -3.07
N HIS A 336 3.65 -5.38 -4.11
CA HIS A 336 4.79 -4.49 -3.90
C HIS A 336 4.34 -3.28 -3.10
N ASP A 337 4.89 -3.12 -1.89
CA ASP A 337 4.77 -1.92 -1.08
C ASP A 337 6.10 -1.15 -1.09
N GLU A 338 6.03 0.17 -1.24
CA GLU A 338 7.20 1.06 -1.32
C GLU A 338 8.01 1.10 -0.02
N TYR A 339 7.40 0.64 1.08
CA TYR A 339 8.04 0.58 2.39
C TYR A 339 8.78 -0.75 2.67
N GLU A 340 8.67 -1.75 1.77
CA GLU A 340 9.00 -3.15 2.03
C GLU A 340 9.97 -3.74 0.97
N ASP A 341 11.21 -3.23 0.91
CA ASP A 341 12.25 -3.67 -0.05
C ASP A 341 12.65 -5.17 0.06
N ASP A 342 12.28 -5.82 1.16
CA ASP A 342 12.71 -7.16 1.56
C ASP A 342 11.78 -8.29 1.08
N LEU A 343 10.62 -7.98 0.49
CA LEU A 343 9.60 -8.98 0.13
C LEU A 343 10.12 -10.06 -0.84
N LEU A 344 10.99 -9.66 -1.77
CA LEU A 344 11.61 -10.54 -2.77
C LEU A 344 13.10 -10.74 -2.48
N SER A 345 13.43 -11.12 -1.24
CA SER A 345 14.78 -11.56 -0.86
C SER A 345 15.22 -12.79 -1.68
N VAL A 346 16.54 -13.01 -1.75
CA VAL A 346 17.13 -14.18 -2.45
C VAL A 346 16.54 -15.49 -1.90
N GLU A 347 16.38 -15.59 -0.58
CA GLU A 347 15.83 -16.76 0.10
C GLU A 347 14.35 -16.98 -0.27
N ASN A 348 13.54 -15.92 -0.26
CA ASN A 348 12.13 -16.00 -0.64
C ASN A 348 11.98 -16.43 -2.10
N LEU A 349 12.75 -15.83 -3.03
CA LEU A 349 12.70 -16.19 -4.45
C LEU A 349 13.07 -17.65 -4.69
N ARG A 350 14.13 -18.15 -4.04
CA ARG A 350 14.51 -19.57 -4.10
C ARG A 350 13.42 -20.48 -3.53
N THR A 351 12.77 -20.05 -2.44
CA THR A 351 11.64 -20.78 -1.84
C THR A 351 10.45 -20.83 -2.80
N LEU A 352 10.10 -19.72 -3.44
CA LEU A 352 9.03 -19.64 -4.44
C LEU A 352 9.30 -20.56 -5.63
N GLN A 353 10.55 -20.61 -6.11
CA GLN A 353 10.98 -21.55 -7.13
C GLN A 353 10.73 -22.99 -6.66
N LEU A 354 11.25 -23.40 -5.49
CA LEU A 354 11.08 -24.76 -4.97
C LEU A 354 9.62 -25.21 -4.77
N ILE A 355 8.70 -24.28 -4.48
CA ILE A 355 7.27 -24.58 -4.35
C ILE A 355 6.62 -24.82 -5.72
N GLY A 356 7.04 -24.09 -6.75
CA GLY A 356 6.54 -24.28 -8.11
C GLY A 356 5.06 -23.96 -8.28
N CYS A 357 4.56 -22.95 -7.56
CA CYS A 357 3.19 -22.43 -7.71
C CYS A 357 3.16 -21.17 -8.58
N PRO A 358 2.00 -20.84 -9.18
CA PRO A 358 1.81 -19.55 -9.81
C PRO A 358 2.07 -18.41 -8.85
N VAL A 359 2.73 -17.36 -9.34
CA VAL A 359 3.07 -16.17 -8.58
C VAL A 359 2.49 -14.94 -9.28
N ILE A 360 1.69 -14.17 -8.56
CA ILE A 360 1.22 -12.85 -9.00
C ILE A 360 2.02 -11.79 -8.25
N LEU A 361 2.68 -10.92 -9.01
CA LEU A 361 3.30 -9.72 -8.51
C LEU A 361 2.51 -8.52 -9.00
N THR A 362 2.24 -7.57 -8.11
CA THR A 362 1.64 -6.29 -8.48
C THR A 362 2.57 -5.15 -8.10
N THR A 363 2.58 -4.08 -8.89
CA THR A 363 3.44 -2.91 -8.66
C THR A 363 2.71 -1.61 -9.02
N LYS A 364 3.24 -0.48 -8.55
CA LYS A 364 2.71 0.86 -8.86
C LYS A 364 3.07 1.35 -10.26
N SER A 365 4.17 0.88 -10.85
CA SER A 365 4.70 1.40 -12.13
C SER A 365 5.35 0.31 -12.98
N ILE A 366 5.35 0.54 -14.29
CA ILE A 366 5.99 -0.34 -15.26
C ILE A 366 7.51 -0.46 -15.04
N ASN A 367 8.16 0.63 -14.66
CA ASN A 367 9.60 0.63 -14.39
C ASN A 367 9.96 -0.30 -13.23
N ILE A 368 9.16 -0.27 -12.14
CA ILE A 368 9.37 -1.16 -10.99
C ILE A 368 9.11 -2.61 -11.39
N SER A 369 8.07 -2.88 -12.18
CA SER A 369 7.84 -4.24 -12.69
C SER A 369 9.03 -4.76 -13.48
N PHE A 370 9.63 -3.93 -14.33
CA PHE A 370 10.83 -4.31 -15.10
C PHE A 370 12.03 -4.53 -14.18
N GLU A 371 12.29 -3.63 -13.23
CA GLU A 371 13.38 -3.77 -12.26
C GLU A 371 13.26 -5.07 -11.46
N LEU A 372 12.07 -5.36 -10.94
CA LEU A 372 11.78 -6.60 -10.20
C LEU A 372 11.96 -7.84 -11.09
N THR A 373 11.49 -7.79 -12.34
CA THR A 373 11.66 -8.91 -13.29
C THR A 373 13.13 -9.19 -13.58
N ILE A 374 13.94 -8.14 -13.79
CA ILE A 374 15.40 -8.26 -13.97
C ILE A 374 16.05 -8.84 -12.71
N ARG A 375 15.67 -8.35 -11.53
CA ARG A 375 16.19 -8.83 -10.24
C ARG A 375 15.87 -10.32 -10.03
N ILE A 376 14.64 -10.74 -10.30
CA ILE A 376 14.23 -12.16 -10.25
C ILE A 376 15.08 -12.97 -11.21
N LYS A 377 15.30 -12.48 -12.43
CA LYS A 377 16.10 -13.16 -13.45
C LYS A 377 17.54 -13.40 -12.98
N LEU A 378 18.16 -12.37 -12.43
CA LEU A 378 19.54 -12.41 -11.95
C LEU A 378 19.71 -13.36 -10.75
N ILE A 379 18.78 -13.31 -9.79
CA ILE A 379 18.87 -14.08 -8.54
C ILE A 379 18.63 -15.58 -8.78
N LEU A 380 17.68 -15.92 -9.64
CA LEU A 380 17.34 -17.31 -9.92
C LEU A 380 18.22 -17.94 -11.02
N SER A 381 19.22 -17.22 -11.52
CA SER A 381 20.22 -17.70 -12.49
C SER A 381 19.58 -18.46 -13.66
N PHE A 382 18.63 -17.85 -14.35
CA PHE A 382 18.01 -18.47 -15.53
C PHE A 382 19.04 -18.59 -16.66
N ASP A 383 19.54 -19.81 -16.91
CA ASP A 383 20.42 -20.15 -18.06
C ASP A 383 19.65 -20.23 -19.40
N THR A 384 18.34 -20.02 -19.38
CA THR A 384 17.39 -20.15 -20.50
C THR A 384 16.39 -18.98 -20.48
N PRO A 385 15.61 -18.69 -21.56
CA PRO A 385 14.70 -17.56 -21.57
C PRO A 385 13.74 -17.59 -20.36
N LEU A 386 13.36 -16.39 -19.90
CA LEU A 386 12.53 -16.20 -18.70
C LEU A 386 11.33 -17.15 -18.70
N PRO A 387 10.89 -17.65 -17.51
CA PRO A 387 9.61 -18.34 -17.42
C PRO A 387 8.53 -17.42 -17.99
N TYR A 388 7.62 -18.02 -18.76
CA TYR A 388 6.53 -17.27 -19.39
C TYR A 388 5.85 -16.40 -18.35
N CYS A 389 5.77 -15.10 -18.65
CA CYS A 389 5.14 -14.14 -17.76
C CYS A 389 4.19 -13.25 -18.54
N ILE A 390 3.02 -13.01 -17.95
CA ILE A 390 2.03 -12.11 -18.50
C ILE A 390 2.25 -10.74 -17.87
N TYR A 391 2.56 -9.75 -18.70
CA TYR A 391 2.67 -8.36 -18.30
C TYR A 391 1.42 -7.58 -18.73
N LYS A 392 0.68 -7.00 -17.78
CA LYS A 392 -0.54 -6.23 -18.08
C LYS A 392 -0.71 -5.02 -17.16
N ILE A 393 -1.39 -4.00 -17.67
CA ILE A 393 -2.00 -2.96 -16.85
C ILE A 393 -3.18 -3.60 -16.11
N ASN A 394 -3.18 -3.47 -14.80
CA ASN A 394 -4.23 -4.02 -13.96
C ASN A 394 -5.47 -3.11 -13.96
N LYS A 395 -6.56 -3.61 -14.53
CA LYS A 395 -7.85 -2.92 -14.56
C LYS A 395 -8.50 -2.80 -13.17
N PHE A 396 -8.05 -3.59 -12.20
CA PHE A 396 -8.52 -3.59 -10.82
C PHE A 396 -7.54 -2.91 -9.84
N SER A 397 -6.68 -2.03 -10.36
CA SER A 397 -5.86 -1.14 -9.54
C SER A 397 -6.72 -0.24 -8.66
N SER A 398 -6.16 0.11 -7.50
CA SER A 398 -6.79 1.03 -6.56
C SER A 398 -7.08 2.37 -7.24
N ARG A 399 -8.17 3.03 -6.86
CA ARG A 399 -8.43 4.42 -7.27
C ARG A 399 -8.12 5.43 -6.18
N ARG A 400 -7.66 4.97 -5.00
CA ARG A 400 -7.17 5.83 -3.93
C ARG A 400 -5.75 6.32 -4.25
N PRO A 401 -5.53 7.63 -4.42
CA PRO A 401 -4.19 8.16 -4.56
C PRO A 401 -3.43 8.03 -3.24
N GLN A 402 -2.14 7.69 -3.34
CA GLN A 402 -1.19 7.62 -2.23
C GLN A 402 0.02 8.48 -2.58
N ARG A 403 0.63 9.16 -1.61
CA ARG A 403 1.87 9.93 -1.86
C ARG A 403 3.00 8.99 -2.25
N ASP A 404 3.62 9.26 -3.38
CA ASP A 404 4.74 8.47 -3.91
C ASP A 404 6.04 8.80 -3.18
N ILE A 405 6.78 7.77 -2.76
CA ILE A 405 8.12 7.96 -2.24
C ILE A 405 9.04 8.35 -3.40
N GLY A 406 9.48 9.60 -3.37
CA GLY A 406 10.50 10.14 -4.25
C GLY A 406 9.91 11.03 -5.35
N SER A 407 8.82 10.68 -6.01
CA SER A 407 8.11 11.70 -6.77
C SER A 407 7.29 12.54 -5.80
N CYS A 408 7.34 13.87 -5.91
CA CYS A 408 6.44 14.72 -5.14
C CYS A 408 5.01 14.68 -5.73
N SER A 409 4.55 13.48 -6.09
CA SER A 409 3.30 13.19 -6.81
C SER A 409 2.51 12.12 -6.06
N VAL A 410 1.50 11.56 -6.71
CA VAL A 410 0.78 10.39 -6.20
C VAL A 410 1.02 9.16 -7.06
N PHE A 411 0.77 7.98 -6.48
CA PHE A 411 0.63 6.73 -7.18
C PHE A 411 -0.66 6.02 -6.76
N PHE A 412 -0.98 4.94 -7.48
CA PHE A 412 -2.10 4.06 -7.17
C PHE A 412 -1.57 2.65 -6.94
N SER A 413 -2.08 1.94 -5.94
CA SER A 413 -1.61 0.59 -5.64
C SER A 413 -2.08 -0.40 -6.71
N ASN A 414 -1.23 -1.40 -6.96
CA ASN A 414 -1.50 -2.52 -7.88
C ASN A 414 -1.78 -2.10 -9.34
N THR A 415 -1.19 -1.02 -9.85
CA THR A 415 -1.41 -0.53 -11.23
C THR A 415 -0.96 -1.50 -12.31
N HIS A 416 0.13 -2.23 -12.07
CA HIS A 416 0.71 -3.18 -13.00
C HIS A 416 0.73 -4.57 -12.39
N LEU A 417 0.61 -5.56 -13.26
CA LEU A 417 0.49 -6.97 -12.91
C LEU A 417 1.52 -7.76 -13.71
N VAL A 418 2.25 -8.63 -13.00
CA VAL A 418 3.12 -9.65 -13.58
C VAL A 418 2.66 -11.01 -13.06
N VAL A 419 2.29 -11.92 -13.96
CA VAL A 419 1.87 -13.28 -13.59
C VAL A 419 2.90 -14.27 -14.10
N TYR A 420 3.43 -15.12 -13.21
CA TYR A 420 4.27 -16.26 -13.55
C TYR A 420 3.49 -17.55 -13.32
N ASP A 421 3.51 -18.47 -14.29
CA ASP A 421 2.92 -19.81 -14.12
C ASP A 421 3.60 -20.59 -12.98
N ASN A 422 4.91 -20.42 -12.87
CA ASN A 422 5.75 -20.78 -11.74
C ASN A 422 7.14 -20.15 -11.97
N LEU A 423 8.00 -20.18 -10.94
CA LEU A 423 9.39 -19.72 -11.04
C LEU A 423 10.39 -20.87 -11.30
N ASN A 424 9.92 -22.06 -11.70
CA ASN A 424 10.78 -23.20 -12.01
C ASN A 424 11.36 -23.10 -13.42
N THR A 425 12.64 -23.45 -13.55
CA THR A 425 13.38 -23.48 -14.81
C THR A 425 13.10 -24.72 -15.67
N LEU A 426 12.58 -25.79 -15.06
CA LEU A 426 12.40 -27.10 -15.71
C LEU A 426 11.11 -27.23 -16.54
N SER A 427 10.13 -26.33 -16.40
CA SER A 427 8.85 -26.45 -17.13
C SER A 427 8.94 -26.12 -18.62
N ASN A 428 9.95 -25.35 -19.03
CA ASN A 428 10.13 -24.96 -20.43
C ASN A 428 10.61 -26.14 -21.32
N ALA A 429 11.26 -27.17 -20.74
CA ALA A 429 11.63 -28.38 -21.48
C ALA A 429 10.43 -29.31 -21.71
N ALA A 430 9.49 -29.38 -20.76
CA ALA A 430 8.30 -30.22 -20.87
C ALA A 430 7.19 -29.58 -21.74
N GLN A 431 7.09 -28.25 -21.75
CA GLN A 431 6.10 -27.55 -22.59
C GLN A 431 6.44 -27.61 -24.09
N ALA A 432 7.73 -27.63 -24.46
CA ALA A 432 8.17 -27.84 -25.84
C ALA A 432 7.80 -29.24 -26.40
N CYS A 433 7.64 -30.25 -25.53
CA CYS A 433 7.12 -31.57 -25.95
C CYS A 433 5.58 -31.62 -26.00
N SER A 434 4.88 -30.77 -25.24
CA SER A 434 3.40 -30.76 -25.21
C SER A 434 2.72 -29.96 -26.32
N SER A 435 3.44 -29.04 -26.97
CA SER A 435 2.95 -28.30 -28.15
C SER A 435 2.83 -29.16 -29.41
N VAL A 436 3.35 -30.40 -29.41
CA VAL A 436 3.21 -31.35 -30.53
C VAL A 436 1.89 -32.14 -30.45
N ILE A 437 1.17 -32.13 -29.32
CA ILE A 437 -0.07 -32.90 -29.14
C ILE A 437 -1.35 -32.05 -29.35
N ARG A 438 -1.21 -30.73 -29.58
CA ARG A 438 -2.38 -29.85 -29.86
C ARG A 438 -2.77 -29.72 -31.34
N ASN A 439 -2.20 -30.54 -32.23
CA ASN A 439 -2.54 -30.58 -33.65
C ASN A 439 -3.00 -31.97 -34.11
N VAL A 440 -3.95 -32.58 -33.39
CA VAL A 440 -4.85 -33.63 -33.91
C VAL A 440 -6.25 -33.39 -33.39
#